data_AF-A0A524KGE5-F1
#
_entry.id   AF-A0A524KGE5-F1
#
_cell.length_a   1.000
_cell.length_b   1.000
_cell.length_c   1.000
_cell.angle_alpha   90.00
_cell.angle_beta   90.00
_cell.angle_gamma   90.00
#
_symmetry.space_group_name_H-M   'P 1'
#
loop_
_entity.id
_entity.type
_entity.pdbx_description
1 polymer ?
#
loop_
_entity_poly.entity_id
_entity_poly.type
_entity_poly.pdbx_seq_one_letter_code
_entity_poly.pdbx_strand_id
1 'polypeptide(L)'
;MHDSDRRHLRASRRGSPWIHRLTALRPSRSLSFAFALFLLVASVAAGALAQTATPSQRPTTAYGTTPTGGPTLATMQAKHAPGPLTTVPPPQDLNDLPAWLEYRARNHLAGLPLEARLFYRRGLMLAQSGNRDEAVHLVRGAAELDPAFIAPRLTLASWLLLREPSQALLQYA
;
A
#
# COMPACT_ATOMS: atom_id res chain seq x y z
N MET A 1 78.24 33.10 20.88
CA MET A 1 77.59 34.33 21.37
C MET A 1 76.09 34.09 21.28
N HIS A 2 75.39 33.95 22.41
CA HIS A 2 73.96 33.57 22.53
C HIS A 2 73.62 32.18 21.91
N ASP A 3 73.07 31.20 22.62
CA ASP A 3 72.20 31.16 23.80
C ASP A 3 70.86 31.89 23.64
N SER A 4 69.82 31.07 23.40
CA SER A 4 68.46 31.31 23.85
C SER A 4 67.72 29.97 23.76
N ASP A 5 67.50 29.40 24.94
CA ASP A 5 66.28 28.69 25.37
C ASP A 5 65.43 28.04 24.25
N ARG A 6 65.45 26.71 24.10
CA ARG A 6 64.70 25.70 24.91
C ARG A 6 63.20 26.04 25.08
N ARG A 7 62.42 24.98 25.43
CA ARG A 7 61.19 25.06 26.25
C ARG A 7 60.02 25.83 25.59
N HIS A 8 58.91 25.22 25.15
CA HIS A 8 58.21 24.01 25.61
C HIS A 8 57.36 23.43 24.46
N LEU A 9 57.40 22.12 24.17
CA LEU A 9 56.65 21.03 24.82
C LEU A 9 55.13 21.03 24.53
N ARG A 10 54.65 19.89 23.99
CA ARG A 10 53.25 19.42 23.86
C ARG A 10 52.45 19.99 22.66
N ALA A 11 51.66 19.20 21.94
CA ALA A 11 51.56 17.73 21.93
C ALA A 11 51.05 17.19 20.58
N SER A 12 51.40 15.92 20.36
CA SER A 12 50.87 15.01 19.36
C SER A 12 49.34 15.02 19.21
N ARG A 13 48.84 14.77 17.98
CA ARG A 13 48.35 13.43 17.58
C ARG A 13 47.78 13.40 16.15
N ARG A 14 48.19 12.35 15.42
CA ARG A 14 47.57 11.78 14.20
C ARG A 14 47.68 12.65 12.92
N GLY A 15 48.14 12.10 11.80
CA GLY A 15 48.61 10.74 11.57
C GLY A 15 49.36 10.56 10.25
N SER A 16 50.12 9.47 10.18
CA SER A 16 50.93 9.04 9.04
C SER A 16 51.22 7.54 9.17
N PRO A 17 51.54 6.81 8.08
CA PRO A 17 50.90 6.92 6.77
C PRO A 17 50.78 5.54 6.05
N TRP A 18 50.62 5.54 4.72
CA TRP A 18 50.92 4.50 3.68
C TRP A 18 51.27 3.04 4.14
N ILE A 19 50.80 1.95 3.53
CA ILE A 19 51.14 1.48 2.16
C ILE A 19 50.20 0.33 1.68
N HIS A 20 49.73 0.46 0.44
CA HIS A 20 49.35 -0.53 -0.60
C HIS A 20 49.35 -2.06 -0.39
N ARG A 21 48.31 -2.72 -0.92
CA ARG A 21 48.31 -3.68 -2.07
C ARG A 21 46.83 -4.02 -2.44
N LEU A 22 46.30 -3.69 -3.62
CA LEU A 22 46.48 -4.28 -4.97
C LEU A 22 45.79 -5.63 -5.20
N THR A 23 45.32 -5.81 -6.46
CA THR A 23 44.81 -7.05 -7.11
C THR A 23 43.34 -7.37 -6.80
N ALA A 24 42.39 -7.51 -7.73
CA ALA A 24 42.40 -7.40 -9.21
C ALA A 24 41.03 -6.97 -9.79
N LEU A 25 41.00 -6.58 -11.08
CA LEU A 25 39.78 -6.63 -11.92
C LEU A 25 39.56 -8.08 -12.41
N ARG A 26 38.30 -8.51 -12.54
CA ARG A 26 37.96 -9.75 -13.28
C ARG A 26 36.63 -9.61 -14.06
N PRO A 27 36.67 -9.12 -15.32
CA PRO A 27 35.53 -9.15 -16.23
C PRO A 27 35.58 -10.38 -17.16
N SER A 28 34.48 -11.15 -17.27
CA SER A 28 34.15 -12.19 -18.29
C SER A 28 33.26 -13.28 -17.67
N ARG A 29 32.40 -14.03 -18.38
CA ARG A 29 31.78 -14.00 -19.74
C ARG A 29 30.58 -15.00 -19.63
N SER A 30 29.37 -14.65 -20.06
CA SER A 30 28.75 -15.05 -21.36
C SER A 30 28.36 -16.53 -21.53
N LEU A 31 27.26 -16.75 -22.29
CA LEU A 31 26.50 -17.98 -22.59
C LEU A 31 25.41 -18.31 -21.54
N SER A 32 24.10 -18.19 -21.81
CA SER A 32 23.30 -18.60 -22.97
C SER A 32 23.18 -20.12 -23.13
N PHE A 33 22.15 -20.69 -22.51
CA PHE A 33 21.52 -21.93 -23.00
C PHE A 33 20.15 -21.59 -23.57
N ALA A 34 20.07 -21.56 -24.90
CA ALA A 34 18.83 -21.64 -25.66
C ALA A 34 18.24 -23.06 -25.48
N PHE A 35 16.97 -23.24 -25.10
CA PHE A 35 15.74 -23.14 -25.91
C PHE A 35 15.32 -24.51 -26.53
N ALA A 36 14.02 -24.79 -26.52
CA ALA A 36 13.28 -25.85 -27.23
C ALA A 36 13.32 -27.33 -26.74
N LEU A 37 12.29 -27.73 -25.96
CA LEU A 37 11.39 -28.89 -26.16
C LEU A 37 10.28 -28.85 -25.08
N PHE A 38 8.98 -29.00 -25.33
CA PHE A 38 8.19 -29.13 -26.55
C PHE A 38 6.80 -28.51 -26.31
N LEU A 39 6.16 -27.94 -27.33
CA LEU A 39 4.75 -27.55 -27.30
C LEU A 39 3.85 -28.79 -27.42
N LEU A 40 2.83 -28.93 -26.58
CA LEU A 40 1.71 -29.83 -26.90
C LEU A 40 0.36 -29.25 -26.46
N VAL A 41 -0.40 -28.79 -27.47
CA VAL A 41 -1.88 -28.88 -27.61
C VAL A 41 -2.70 -28.44 -26.38
N ALA A 42 -3.20 -27.20 -26.31
CA ALA A 42 -4.26 -26.59 -27.12
C ALA A 42 -5.70 -27.11 -26.85
N SER A 43 -6.58 -26.15 -26.53
CA SER A 43 -8.04 -26.14 -26.74
C SER A 43 -8.91 -27.26 -26.17
N VAL A 44 -9.68 -26.92 -25.13
CA VAL A 44 -11.12 -27.27 -25.10
C VAL A 44 -11.94 -25.99 -24.85
N ALA A 45 -12.93 -25.80 -25.73
CA ALA A 45 -14.08 -24.91 -25.74
C ALA A 45 -14.36 -24.04 -24.49
N ALA A 46 -14.60 -22.73 -24.62
CA ALA A 46 -15.75 -22.13 -25.31
C ALA A 46 -17.10 -22.67 -24.78
N GLY A 47 -17.57 -22.06 -23.68
CA GLY A 47 -18.82 -22.44 -22.99
C GLY A 47 -19.60 -21.21 -22.53
N ALA A 48 -19.88 -20.28 -23.43
CA ALA A 48 -20.72 -19.12 -23.13
C ALA A 48 -22.20 -19.51 -23.20
N LEU A 49 -22.86 -19.67 -22.05
CA LEU A 49 -24.33 -19.71 -21.97
C LEU A 49 -24.88 -18.99 -20.73
N ALA A 50 -25.96 -18.25 -20.97
CA ALA A 50 -26.97 -17.84 -20.00
C ALA A 50 -26.51 -17.05 -18.76
N GLN A 51 -26.31 -15.74 -18.96
CA GLN A 51 -26.74 -14.78 -17.94
C GLN A 51 -28.27 -14.87 -17.79
N THR A 52 -28.76 -15.63 -16.81
CA THR A 52 -30.17 -15.54 -16.41
C THR A 52 -30.36 -14.31 -15.53
N ALA A 53 -30.59 -13.16 -16.16
CA ALA A 53 -31.09 -11.98 -15.46
C ALA A 53 -32.50 -12.30 -14.92
N THR A 54 -32.70 -12.19 -13.61
CA THR A 54 -34.00 -12.43 -12.95
C THR A 54 -34.69 -11.10 -12.65
N PRO A 55 -35.71 -10.67 -13.43
CA PRO A 55 -36.47 -9.48 -13.13
C PRO A 55 -37.64 -9.79 -12.17
N SER A 56 -37.36 -9.97 -10.88
CA SER A 56 -38.42 -10.16 -9.88
C SER A 56 -38.96 -8.83 -9.35
N GLN A 57 -40.13 -8.50 -9.89
CA GLN A 57 -41.12 -7.49 -9.54
C GLN A 57 -41.06 -6.81 -8.16
N ARG A 58 -41.35 -5.50 -8.19
CA ARG A 58 -41.78 -4.68 -7.05
C ARG A 58 -43.07 -5.25 -6.43
N PRO A 59 -43.18 -5.33 -5.10
CA PRO A 59 -44.47 -5.26 -4.42
C PRO A 59 -45.03 -3.84 -4.54
N THR A 60 -46.12 -3.69 -5.28
CA THR A 60 -46.93 -2.46 -5.29
C THR A 60 -47.74 -2.42 -4.01
N THR A 61 -47.34 -1.60 -3.03
CA THR A 61 -48.22 -1.26 -1.91
C THR A 61 -48.83 0.11 -2.15
N ALA A 62 -50.00 0.11 -2.79
CA ALA A 62 -50.83 1.30 -2.89
C ALA A 62 -51.50 1.58 -1.54
N TYR A 63 -51.10 2.67 -0.88
CA TYR A 63 -51.95 3.34 0.11
C TYR A 63 -52.15 4.77 -0.36
N GLY A 64 -53.30 5.01 -1.00
CA GLY A 64 -53.78 6.36 -1.22
C GLY A 64 -54.53 6.85 0.01
N THR A 65 -54.16 8.03 0.50
CA THR A 65 -55.09 9.00 1.11
C THR A 65 -54.41 10.36 1.13
N THR A 66 -54.95 11.30 0.34
CA THR A 66 -54.76 12.73 0.56
C THR A 66 -55.36 13.15 1.90
N PRO A 67 -54.76 14.14 2.58
CA PRO A 67 -55.58 15.31 2.90
C PRO A 67 -54.90 16.63 2.52
N THR A 68 -55.69 17.49 1.88
CA THR A 68 -55.43 18.92 1.67
C THR A 68 -55.19 19.64 3.01
N GLY A 69 -54.14 20.47 3.12
CA GLY A 69 -53.88 21.20 4.36
C GLY A 69 -52.74 22.23 4.36
N GLY A 70 -52.97 23.40 3.74
CA GLY A 70 -52.38 24.67 4.18
C GLY A 70 -50.95 25.04 3.72
N PRO A 71 -50.74 26.22 3.10
CA PRO A 71 -49.44 26.85 2.99
C PRO A 71 -49.14 27.70 4.23
N THR A 72 -48.28 27.22 5.14
CA THR A 72 -47.82 28.02 6.29
C THR A 72 -46.29 28.09 6.32
N LEU A 73 -45.78 29.32 6.34
CA LEU A 73 -44.36 29.64 6.43
C LEU A 73 -43.75 29.12 7.73
N ALA A 74 -42.79 28.20 7.61
CA ALA A 74 -41.87 27.83 8.69
C ALA A 74 -40.42 28.08 8.24
N THR A 75 -40.05 29.36 8.13
CA THR A 75 -38.64 29.80 8.05
C THR A 75 -37.97 29.57 9.42
N MET A 76 -37.86 28.31 9.84
CA MET A 76 -37.02 27.91 10.96
C MET A 76 -35.57 27.83 10.50
N GLN A 77 -34.99 29.02 10.37
CA GLN A 77 -33.60 29.36 10.68
C GLN A 77 -32.69 28.13 10.87
N ALA A 78 -32.06 27.68 9.78
CA ALA A 78 -30.98 26.69 9.80
C ALA A 78 -29.74 27.29 10.49
N LYS A 79 -29.80 27.35 11.83
CA LYS A 79 -28.75 27.87 12.70
C LYS A 79 -27.57 26.88 12.63
N HIS A 80 -26.52 27.31 11.95
CA HIS A 80 -25.37 26.51 11.47
C HIS A 80 -25.67 25.67 10.23
N ALA A 81 -25.57 26.31 9.05
CA ALA A 81 -24.86 25.63 7.99
C ALA A 81 -23.43 25.34 8.50
N PRO A 82 -22.94 24.09 8.49
CA PRO A 82 -21.51 23.88 8.66
C PRO A 82 -20.79 24.64 7.55
N GLY A 83 -19.69 25.33 7.90
CA GLY A 83 -18.81 25.92 6.89
C GLY A 83 -18.37 24.87 5.87
N PRO A 84 -17.95 25.26 4.66
CA PRO A 84 -17.62 24.32 3.59
C PRO A 84 -16.69 23.24 4.14
N LEU A 85 -17.20 22.00 4.17
CA LEU A 85 -16.45 20.85 4.68
C LEU A 85 -15.16 20.78 3.88
N THR A 86 -14.02 21.05 4.52
CA THR A 86 -12.70 20.99 3.89
C THR A 86 -12.27 19.54 3.72
N THR A 87 -13.07 18.76 3.00
CA THR A 87 -12.70 17.45 2.50
C THR A 87 -11.58 17.63 1.49
N VAL A 88 -10.38 17.18 1.82
CA VAL A 88 -9.24 17.20 0.90
C VAL A 88 -9.60 16.31 -0.30
N PRO A 89 -9.40 16.74 -1.55
CA PRO A 89 -9.75 15.92 -2.73
C PRO A 89 -8.95 14.62 -2.77
N PRO A 90 -9.49 13.55 -3.40
CA PRO A 90 -8.78 12.27 -3.52
C PRO A 90 -7.48 12.39 -4.34
N PRO A 91 -6.43 11.62 -3.98
CA PRO A 91 -5.21 11.54 -4.75
C PRO A 91 -5.47 11.13 -6.20
N GLN A 92 -4.72 11.72 -7.13
CA GLN A 92 -4.84 11.41 -8.56
C GLN A 92 -3.99 10.21 -8.97
N ASP A 93 -2.87 9.96 -8.28
CA ASP A 93 -2.07 8.75 -8.50
C ASP A 93 -2.64 7.58 -7.68
N LEU A 94 -3.03 6.51 -8.38
CA LEU A 94 -3.51 5.27 -7.78
C LEU A 94 -2.38 4.44 -7.15
N ASN A 95 -1.12 4.81 -7.37
CA ASN A 95 0.06 4.10 -6.88
C ASN A 95 0.67 4.75 -5.63
N ASP A 96 0.29 5.98 -5.30
CA ASP A 96 0.82 6.73 -4.14
C ASP A 96 0.11 6.31 -2.85
N LEU A 97 0.55 5.18 -2.29
CA LEU A 97 0.05 4.66 -1.02
C LEU A 97 0.10 5.70 0.12
N PRO A 98 1.21 6.45 0.34
CA PRO A 98 1.24 7.55 1.31
C PRO A 98 0.12 8.58 1.11
N ALA A 99 -0.14 9.04 -0.11
CA ALA A 99 -1.20 10.02 -0.37
C ALA A 99 -2.60 9.46 -0.06
N TRP A 100 -2.85 8.17 -0.33
CA TRP A 100 -4.13 7.52 0.02
C TRP A 100 -4.33 7.34 1.52
N LEU A 101 -3.27 7.02 2.26
CA LEU A 101 -3.30 6.95 3.73
C LEU A 101 -3.55 8.33 4.35
N GLU A 102 -2.87 9.36 3.86
CA GLU A 102 -3.05 10.75 4.30
C GLU A 102 -4.46 11.28 3.96
N TYR A 103 -4.98 10.96 2.77
CA TYR A 103 -6.35 11.27 2.37
C TYR A 103 -7.37 10.61 3.31
N ARG A 104 -7.17 9.35 3.69
CA ARG A 104 -8.02 8.63 4.66
C ARG A 104 -8.02 9.34 6.01
N ALA A 105 -6.84 9.72 6.50
CA ALA A 105 -6.66 10.37 7.78
C ALA A 105 -7.30 11.78 7.83
N ARG A 106 -7.02 12.63 6.82
CA ARG A 106 -7.54 14.00 6.75
C ARG A 106 -9.05 14.09 6.56
N ASN A 107 -9.65 13.10 5.88
CA ASN A 107 -11.11 13.02 5.70
C ASN A 107 -11.80 12.17 6.77
N HIS A 108 -11.07 11.71 7.80
CA HIS A 108 -11.57 10.89 8.91
C HIS A 108 -12.35 9.63 8.46
N LEU A 109 -11.90 9.00 7.36
CA LEU A 109 -12.60 7.87 6.75
C LEU A 109 -12.29 6.56 7.48
N ALA A 110 -13.34 5.81 7.86
CA ALA A 110 -13.20 4.53 8.55
C ALA A 110 -12.38 3.50 7.77
N GLY A 111 -12.48 3.49 6.44
CA GLY A 111 -11.72 2.63 5.54
C GLY A 111 -11.87 3.05 4.07
N LEU A 112 -10.97 2.54 3.22
CA LEU A 112 -10.92 2.76 1.77
C LEU A 112 -10.87 1.40 1.04
N PRO A 113 -12.02 0.72 0.87
CA PRO A 113 -12.04 -0.70 0.49
C PRO A 113 -11.59 -0.96 -0.96
N LEU A 114 -11.73 0.00 -1.87
CA LEU A 114 -11.31 -0.19 -3.27
C LEU A 114 -9.80 -0.08 -3.40
N GLU A 115 -9.24 0.95 -2.76
CA GLU A 115 -7.83 1.30 -2.70
C GLU A 115 -7.05 0.21 -1.97
N ALA A 116 -7.56 -0.27 -0.83
CA ALA A 116 -6.99 -1.39 -0.10
C ALA A 116 -6.90 -2.66 -0.96
N ARG A 117 -7.91 -2.96 -1.77
CA ARG A 117 -7.87 -4.10 -2.72
C ARG A 117 -6.87 -3.89 -3.86
N LEU A 118 -6.70 -2.66 -4.34
CA LEU A 118 -5.71 -2.30 -5.36
C LEU A 118 -4.29 -2.55 -4.84
N PHE A 119 -3.93 -1.94 -3.71
CA PHE A 119 -2.59 -2.12 -3.11
C PHE A 119 -2.32 -3.56 -2.71
N TYR A 120 -3.32 -4.28 -2.18
CA TYR A 120 -3.20 -5.70 -1.87
C TYR A 120 -2.87 -6.54 -3.11
N ARG A 121 -3.62 -6.35 -4.21
CA ARG A 121 -3.37 -7.08 -5.48
C ARG A 121 -1.99 -6.79 -6.04
N ARG A 122 -1.55 -5.52 -6.04
CA ARG A 122 -0.20 -5.12 -6.47
C ARG A 122 0.88 -5.76 -5.57
N GLY A 123 0.67 -5.79 -4.25
CA GLY A 123 1.55 -6.47 -3.30
C GLY A 123 1.68 -7.98 -3.59
N LEU A 124 0.59 -8.67 -3.91
CA LEU A 124 0.64 -10.08 -4.31
C LEU A 124 1.43 -10.29 -5.62
N MET A 125 1.29 -9.40 -6.61
CA MET A 125 2.06 -9.48 -7.85
C MET A 125 3.56 -9.27 -7.62
N LEU A 126 3.94 -8.33 -6.74
CA LEU A 126 5.34 -8.10 -6.35
C LEU A 126 5.93 -9.29 -5.57
N ALA A 127 5.14 -9.94 -4.71
CA ALA A 127 5.58 -11.15 -4.02
C ALA A 127 5.84 -12.30 -5.01
N GLN A 128 5.02 -12.42 -6.06
CA GLN A 128 5.19 -13.42 -7.13
C GLN A 128 6.41 -13.13 -8.03
N SER A 129 6.75 -11.85 -8.26
CA SER A 129 7.97 -11.47 -9.00
C SER A 129 9.25 -11.50 -8.17
N GLY A 130 9.16 -11.87 -6.88
CA GLY A 130 10.30 -11.98 -5.96
C GLY A 130 10.65 -10.68 -5.21
N ASN A 131 9.99 -9.56 -5.51
CA ASN A 131 10.17 -8.28 -4.81
C ASN A 131 9.38 -8.25 -3.49
N ARG A 132 9.86 -9.04 -2.52
CA ARG A 132 9.12 -9.35 -1.28
C ARG A 132 9.02 -8.17 -0.31
N ASP A 133 9.99 -7.26 -0.29
CA ASP A 133 9.99 -6.12 0.64
C ASP A 133 8.97 -5.05 0.22
N GLU A 134 8.93 -4.69 -1.07
CA GLU A 134 7.88 -3.81 -1.61
C GLU A 134 6.49 -4.46 -1.50
N ALA A 135 6.40 -5.78 -1.69
CA ALA A 135 5.17 -6.53 -1.47
C ALA A 135 4.65 -6.41 -0.01
N VAL A 136 5.52 -6.59 0.98
CA VAL A 136 5.17 -6.42 2.41
C VAL A 136 4.71 -4.99 2.69
N HIS A 137 5.38 -3.99 2.13
CA HIS A 137 4.98 -2.59 2.27
C HIS A 137 3.57 -2.33 1.73
N LEU A 138 3.25 -2.77 0.50
CA LEU A 138 1.92 -2.56 -0.09
C LEU A 138 0.81 -3.35 0.61
N VAL A 139 1.08 -4.58 1.06
CA VAL A 139 0.10 -5.37 1.81
C VAL A 139 -0.15 -4.78 3.20
N ARG A 140 0.87 -4.19 3.86
CA ARG A 140 0.68 -3.44 5.10
C ARG A 140 -0.17 -2.18 4.87
N GLY A 141 0.15 -1.40 3.83
CA GLY A 141 -0.66 -0.26 3.42
C GLY A 141 -2.13 -0.62 3.15
N ALA A 142 -2.40 -1.75 2.50
CA ALA A 142 -3.76 -2.25 2.31
C ALA A 142 -4.49 -2.58 3.63
N ALA A 143 -3.78 -3.11 4.63
CA ALA A 143 -4.34 -3.39 5.96
C ALA A 143 -4.66 -2.12 6.76
N GLU A 144 -3.90 -1.04 6.53
CA GLU A 144 -4.07 0.29 7.12
C GLU A 144 -5.14 1.13 6.41
N LEU A 145 -5.29 0.97 5.09
CA LEU A 145 -6.34 1.63 4.29
C LEU A 145 -7.74 1.10 4.62
N ASP A 146 -7.90 -0.19 4.86
CA ASP A 146 -9.19 -0.78 5.25
C ASP A 146 -9.05 -1.73 6.46
N PRO A 147 -9.34 -1.21 7.68
CA PRO A 147 -9.41 -2.02 8.90
C PRO A 147 -10.40 -3.20 8.83
N ALA A 148 -11.42 -3.18 7.98
CA ALA A 148 -12.33 -4.31 7.79
C ALA A 148 -11.79 -5.37 6.81
N PHE A 149 -10.79 -5.04 5.97
CA PHE A 149 -10.23 -5.98 5.01
C PHE A 149 -9.25 -6.95 5.69
N ILE A 150 -9.70 -8.20 5.90
CA ILE A 150 -8.95 -9.22 6.65
C ILE A 150 -7.80 -9.86 5.84
N ALA A 151 -7.95 -9.99 4.52
CA ALA A 151 -7.00 -10.74 3.68
C ALA A 151 -5.54 -10.21 3.74
N PRO A 152 -5.27 -8.89 3.77
CA PRO A 152 -3.92 -8.38 3.98
C PRO A 152 -3.27 -8.83 5.30
N ARG A 153 -4.02 -8.85 6.42
CA ARG A 153 -3.49 -9.28 7.73
C ARG A 153 -3.16 -10.76 7.74
N LEU A 154 -4.03 -11.61 7.20
CA LEU A 154 -3.76 -13.05 7.06
C LEU A 154 -2.55 -13.31 6.15
N THR A 155 -2.40 -12.52 5.09
CA THR A 155 -1.25 -12.59 4.18
C THR A 155 0.05 -12.24 4.90
N LEU A 156 0.08 -11.10 5.63
CA LEU A 156 1.23 -10.69 6.44
C LEU A 156 1.57 -11.74 7.51
N ALA A 157 0.56 -12.24 8.22
CA ALA A 157 0.75 -13.32 9.20
C ALA A 157 1.40 -14.54 8.54
N SER A 158 0.89 -15.01 7.39
CA SER A 158 1.50 -16.14 6.66
C SER A 158 2.94 -15.87 6.22
N TRP A 159 3.26 -14.65 5.81
CA TRP A 159 4.57 -14.26 5.30
C TRP A 159 5.61 -14.06 6.40
N LEU A 160 5.18 -13.64 7.59
CA LEU A 160 5.98 -13.42 8.79
C LEU A 160 6.17 -14.71 9.59
N LEU A 161 5.13 -15.53 9.77
CA LEU A 161 5.23 -16.83 10.47
C LEU A 161 6.31 -17.74 9.87
N LEU A 162 6.52 -17.67 8.56
CA LEU A 162 7.53 -18.45 7.82
C LEU A 162 8.95 -17.86 7.88
N ARG A 163 9.18 -16.73 8.58
CA ARG A 163 10.50 -16.10 8.72
C ARG A 163 10.84 -15.63 10.13
N GLU A 164 9.91 -14.96 10.80
CA GLU A 164 10.03 -14.43 12.17
C GLU A 164 8.73 -14.70 12.95
N PRO A 165 8.54 -15.93 13.49
CA PRO A 165 7.31 -16.31 14.17
C PRO A 165 6.99 -15.46 15.41
N SER A 166 7.99 -14.80 16.00
CA SER A 166 7.85 -13.84 17.10
C SER A 166 7.12 -12.55 16.71
N GLN A 167 7.32 -12.03 15.49
CA GLN A 167 6.63 -10.80 15.05
C GLN A 167 5.14 -11.01 14.80
N ALA A 168 4.74 -12.21 14.35
CA ALA A 168 3.35 -12.51 14.02
C ALA A 168 2.42 -12.40 15.25
N LEU A 169 2.92 -12.72 16.45
CA LEU A 169 2.17 -12.64 17.70
C LEU A 169 1.95 -11.18 18.17
N LEU A 170 2.86 -10.26 17.83
CA LEU A 170 2.77 -8.84 18.20
C LEU A 170 1.77 -8.04 17.34
N GLN A 171 1.31 -8.60 16.22
CA GLN A 171 0.33 -7.98 15.31
C GLN A 171 -1.13 -8.38 15.63
N TYR A 172 -1.34 -9.24 16.63
CA TYR A 172 -2.64 -9.87 16.93
C TYR A 172 -3.16 -9.57 18.35
N ALA A 173 -2.42 -8.79 19.13
CA ALA A 173 -2.76 -8.31 20.47
C ALA A 173 -3.10 -6.81 20.44
#